data_AF-A0A661AR78-F1
#
_entry.id   AF-A0A661AR78-F1
#
_cell.length_a   1.000
_cell.length_b   1.000
_cell.length_c   1.000
_cell.angle_alpha   90.00
_cell.angle_beta   90.00
_cell.angle_gamma   90.00
#
_symmetry.space_group_name_H-M   'P 1'
#
loop_
_entity.id
_entity.type
_entity.pdbx_description
1 polymer ?
#
loop_
_entity_poly.entity_id
_entity_poly.type
_entity_poly.pdbx_seq_one_letter_code
_entity_poly.pdbx_strand_id
1 'polypeptide(L)'
;YIHRKAENSIVDILRSHLIAILSGPRQSGKTTILKYLADKFRSSGAEVFFVDGDYPDQWDTLFDVLGIESRIELLPESRRVYFIIDELQKIENGGTALKRLYDKFRNRIGFIATGSTFLWGRDGIGENLTGRALEINVLPLSLVEIVEDELEIEITPENFEKVFYGYYREIESIWNHAINFGLFPNVYLSKLAEKENAIRSIATGFINRDIYSILPRGDWHFFRSLMQILSTDAGILNISRIGRELRGSDRTVRTYIDMAERLFILKLIKPTASSSRVALRKSPRVLFSDCGLVRMFSGEYKVPDGIAYEQVVGAEIWKAGYEIHYWRTKSDAEVDFVIGRDRIPIEVKKGYTGYKLTRGFRSFIRAYNPPIAFWLRPGETEIRKVENTDVYMMPAPMFALGLQARAFEIR
;
A
#
# COMPACT_ATOMS: atom_id res chain seq x y z
N TYR A 1 -11.62 -6.43 -14.86
CA TYR A 1 -11.09 -5.34 -14.02
C TYR A 1 -11.33 -5.80 -12.60
N ILE A 2 -10.30 -5.92 -11.77
CA ILE A 2 -10.51 -6.31 -10.37
C ILE A 2 -10.91 -5.05 -9.60
N HIS A 3 -12.07 -5.10 -8.95
CA HIS A 3 -12.57 -4.01 -8.12
C HIS A 3 -11.61 -3.68 -6.98
N ARG A 4 -11.43 -2.38 -6.73
CA ARG A 4 -10.45 -1.88 -5.77
C ARG A 4 -11.14 -1.30 -4.56
N LYS A 5 -10.69 -1.65 -3.35
CA LYS A 5 -11.23 -1.07 -2.10
C LYS A 5 -11.04 0.46 -2.05
N ALA A 6 -10.04 0.97 -2.75
CA ALA A 6 -9.81 2.40 -2.93
C ALA A 6 -11.00 3.13 -3.59
N GLU A 7 -11.83 2.46 -4.41
CA GLU A 7 -13.00 3.06 -5.06
C GLU A 7 -14.00 3.64 -4.04
N ASN A 8 -14.26 2.92 -2.95
CA ASN A 8 -15.18 3.36 -1.91
C ASN A 8 -14.65 4.63 -1.22
N SER A 9 -13.36 4.64 -0.88
CA SER A 9 -12.69 5.80 -0.31
C SER A 9 -12.74 7.02 -1.24
N ILE A 10 -12.58 6.83 -2.55
CA ILE A 10 -12.71 7.91 -3.54
C ILE A 10 -14.11 8.52 -3.46
N VAL A 11 -15.16 7.70 -3.47
CA VAL A 11 -16.54 8.18 -3.41
C VAL A 11 -16.82 8.96 -2.13
N ASP A 12 -16.32 8.50 -0.98
CA ASP A 12 -16.51 9.18 0.30
C ASP A 12 -15.77 10.52 0.39
N ILE A 13 -14.56 10.60 -0.20
CA ILE A 13 -13.81 11.86 -0.30
C ILE A 13 -14.53 12.86 -1.20
N LEU A 14 -15.05 12.41 -2.34
CA LEU A 14 -15.82 13.25 -3.26
C LEU A 14 -17.11 13.79 -2.62
N ARG A 15 -17.80 12.99 -1.78
CA ARG A 15 -18.96 13.44 -0.99
C ARG A 15 -18.61 14.57 -0.02
N SER A 16 -17.37 14.61 0.44
CA SER A 16 -16.84 15.66 1.32
C SER A 16 -16.38 16.90 0.56
N HIS A 17 -16.57 16.96 -0.77
CA HIS A 17 -16.11 18.04 -1.65
C HIS A 17 -14.58 18.26 -1.59
N LEU A 18 -13.83 17.19 -1.29
CA LEU A 18 -12.38 17.19 -1.31
C LEU A 18 -11.87 16.50 -2.58
N ILE A 19 -10.63 16.79 -2.94
CA ILE A 19 -9.96 16.14 -4.05
C ILE A 19 -9.48 14.76 -3.60
N ALA A 20 -9.88 13.71 -4.29
CA ALA A 20 -9.34 12.38 -4.08
C ALA A 20 -8.03 12.24 -4.84
N ILE A 21 -6.92 12.05 -4.13
CA ILE A 21 -5.63 11.82 -4.76
C ILE A 21 -5.16 10.38 -4.57
N LEU A 22 -4.91 9.68 -5.67
CA LEU A 22 -4.42 8.32 -5.67
C LEU A 22 -2.89 8.31 -5.77
N SER A 23 -2.25 7.68 -4.79
CA SER A 23 -0.81 7.52 -4.71
C SER A 23 -0.45 6.06 -4.47
N GLY A 24 0.76 5.64 -4.84
CA GLY A 24 1.15 4.23 -4.73
C GLY A 24 2.15 3.82 -5.81
N PRO A 25 2.64 2.57 -5.79
CA PRO A 25 3.71 2.14 -6.68
C PRO A 25 3.24 2.13 -8.14
N ARG A 26 4.19 2.23 -9.06
CA ARG A 26 3.90 2.11 -10.48
C ARG A 26 3.29 0.73 -10.78
N GLN A 27 2.37 0.67 -11.72
CA GLN A 27 1.64 -0.56 -12.09
C GLN A 27 0.73 -1.12 -10.97
N SER A 28 0.46 -0.36 -9.90
CA SER A 28 -0.49 -0.78 -8.86
C SER A 28 -1.96 -0.72 -9.29
N GLY A 29 -2.29 -0.16 -10.45
CA GLY A 29 -3.66 -0.08 -10.99
C GLY A 29 -4.33 1.29 -10.90
N LYS A 30 -3.61 2.36 -10.51
CA LYS A 30 -4.12 3.74 -10.42
C LYS A 30 -4.84 4.24 -11.69
N THR A 31 -4.14 4.27 -12.83
CA THR A 31 -4.71 4.64 -14.14
C THR A 31 -5.93 3.79 -14.49
N THR A 32 -5.88 2.50 -14.16
CA THR A 32 -6.97 1.56 -14.42
C THR A 32 -8.22 1.89 -13.60
N ILE A 33 -8.06 2.29 -12.33
CA ILE A 33 -9.15 2.82 -11.49
C ILE A 33 -9.72 4.10 -12.11
N LEU A 34 -8.87 5.06 -12.50
CA LEU A 34 -9.35 6.33 -13.06
C LEU A 34 -10.17 6.13 -14.35
N LYS A 35 -9.69 5.27 -15.25
CA LYS A 35 -10.40 4.94 -16.50
C LYS A 35 -11.73 4.24 -16.23
N TYR A 36 -11.73 3.26 -15.32
CA TYR A 36 -12.95 2.57 -14.90
C TYR A 36 -13.98 3.55 -14.31
N LEU A 37 -13.56 4.45 -13.41
CA LEU A 37 -14.46 5.45 -12.82
C LEU A 37 -14.96 6.46 -13.86
N ALA A 38 -14.10 6.90 -14.79
CA ALA A 38 -14.51 7.80 -15.86
C ALA A 38 -15.64 7.18 -16.70
N ASP A 39 -15.49 5.92 -17.10
CA ASP A 39 -16.50 5.20 -17.87
C ASP A 39 -17.78 4.97 -17.06
N LYS A 40 -17.66 4.54 -15.80
CA LYS A 40 -18.79 4.38 -14.87
C LYS A 40 -19.58 5.68 -14.69
N PHE A 41 -18.90 6.81 -14.51
CA PHE A 41 -19.55 8.11 -14.36
C PHE A 41 -20.24 8.55 -15.65
N ARG A 42 -19.61 8.38 -16.81
CA ARG A 42 -20.24 8.66 -18.12
C ARG A 42 -21.49 7.80 -18.33
N SER A 43 -21.43 6.51 -18.02
CA SER A 43 -22.57 5.60 -18.12
C SER A 43 -23.73 5.98 -17.19
N SER A 44 -23.43 6.63 -16.06
CA SER A 44 -24.46 7.20 -15.16
C SER A 44 -25.02 8.56 -15.62
N GLY A 45 -24.59 9.06 -16.78
CA GLY A 45 -25.01 10.35 -17.34
C GLY A 45 -24.25 11.56 -16.83
N ALA A 46 -23.13 11.37 -16.12
CA ALA A 46 -22.29 12.47 -15.66
C ALA A 46 -21.42 13.04 -16.79
N GLU A 47 -21.06 14.31 -16.67
CA GLU A 47 -20.02 14.91 -17.49
C GLU A 47 -18.64 14.59 -16.90
N VAL A 48 -17.68 14.20 -17.74
CA VAL A 48 -16.34 13.81 -17.28
C VAL A 48 -15.27 14.46 -18.14
N PHE A 49 -14.52 15.37 -17.52
CA PHE A 49 -13.24 15.85 -18.02
C PHE A 49 -12.15 14.87 -17.60
N PHE A 50 -11.43 14.30 -18.56
CA PHE A 50 -10.32 13.38 -18.30
C PHE A 50 -9.06 13.94 -18.96
N VAL A 51 -8.00 14.13 -18.17
CA VAL A 51 -6.71 14.62 -18.62
C VAL A 51 -5.65 13.59 -18.24
N ASP A 52 -4.91 13.09 -19.22
CA ASP A 52 -3.79 12.20 -19.01
C ASP A 52 -2.47 12.99 -19.15
N GLY A 53 -1.72 13.08 -18.06
CA GLY A 53 -0.45 13.80 -18.01
C GLY A 53 0.62 13.24 -18.94
N ASP A 54 0.49 12.00 -19.43
CA ASP A 54 1.38 11.45 -20.46
C ASP A 54 1.07 11.99 -21.88
N TYR A 55 -0.02 12.74 -22.07
CA TYR A 55 -0.47 13.28 -23.36
C TYR A 55 -0.52 14.82 -23.32
N PRO A 56 0.58 15.51 -23.73
CA PRO A 56 0.68 16.98 -23.67
C PRO A 56 -0.44 17.75 -24.38
N ASP A 57 -1.02 17.17 -25.43
CA ASP A 57 -2.15 17.72 -26.17
C ASP A 57 -3.44 17.85 -25.32
N GLN A 58 -3.51 17.15 -24.18
CA GLN A 58 -4.66 17.22 -23.27
C GLN A 58 -4.48 18.27 -22.16
N TRP A 59 -3.26 18.78 -21.95
CA TRP A 59 -2.92 19.60 -20.80
C TRP A 59 -3.70 20.91 -20.76
N ASP A 60 -3.96 21.52 -21.92
CA ASP A 60 -4.72 22.77 -22.05
C ASP A 60 -6.12 22.69 -21.42
N THR A 61 -6.73 21.50 -21.39
CA THR A 61 -8.01 21.26 -20.72
C THR A 61 -7.96 21.63 -19.23
N LEU A 62 -6.83 21.43 -18.57
CA LEU A 62 -6.66 21.77 -17.15
C LEU A 62 -6.59 23.29 -16.92
N PHE A 63 -6.19 24.06 -17.94
CA PHE A 63 -6.01 25.51 -17.87
C PHE A 63 -7.22 26.30 -18.40
N ASP A 64 -8.12 25.65 -19.15
CA ASP A 64 -9.31 26.25 -19.76
C ASP A 64 -10.47 26.46 -18.76
N VAL A 65 -10.24 27.31 -17.77
CA VAL A 65 -11.23 27.62 -16.71
C VAL A 65 -12.53 28.17 -17.33
N LEU A 66 -12.44 29.01 -18.36
CA LEU A 66 -13.60 29.65 -19.00
C LEU A 66 -14.41 28.67 -19.84
N GLY A 67 -13.76 27.77 -20.58
CA GLY A 67 -14.45 26.74 -21.35
C GLY A 67 -15.10 25.69 -20.44
N ILE A 68 -14.47 25.34 -19.31
CA ILE A 68 -15.09 24.50 -18.28
C ILE A 68 -16.32 25.18 -17.68
N GLU A 69 -16.22 26.47 -17.31
CA GLU A 69 -17.35 27.25 -16.80
C GLU A 69 -18.53 27.25 -17.77
N SER A 70 -18.27 27.65 -19.01
CA SER A 70 -19.29 27.72 -20.07
C SER A 70 -19.96 26.36 -20.29
N ARG A 71 -19.20 25.26 -20.27
CA ARG A 71 -19.78 23.91 -20.39
C ARG A 71 -20.67 23.58 -19.20
N ILE A 72 -20.23 23.89 -17.98
CA ILE A 72 -20.99 23.60 -16.75
C ILE A 72 -22.29 24.40 -16.71
N GLU A 73 -22.29 25.65 -17.14
CA GLU A 73 -23.48 26.51 -17.21
C GLU A 73 -24.55 25.97 -18.17
N LEU A 74 -24.14 25.23 -19.21
CA LEU A 74 -25.05 24.58 -20.16
C LEU A 74 -25.63 23.26 -19.62
N LEU A 75 -25.08 22.71 -18.54
CA LEU A 75 -25.55 21.45 -17.98
C LEU A 75 -26.68 21.68 -16.97
N PRO A 76 -27.69 20.78 -16.91
CA PRO A 76 -28.64 20.78 -15.81
C PRO A 76 -27.94 20.70 -14.45
N GLU A 77 -28.45 21.40 -13.44
CA GLU A 77 -27.87 21.36 -12.08
C GLU A 77 -27.78 19.94 -11.51
N SER A 78 -28.73 19.06 -11.88
CA SER A 78 -28.76 17.66 -11.48
C SER A 78 -27.66 16.80 -12.11
N ARG A 79 -27.06 17.24 -13.23
CA ARG A 79 -26.03 16.47 -13.93
C ARG A 79 -24.71 16.60 -13.19
N ARG A 80 -24.19 15.48 -12.67
CA ARG A 80 -22.89 15.46 -11.98
C ARG A 80 -21.75 15.74 -12.96
N VAL A 81 -20.69 16.37 -12.45
CA VAL A 81 -19.48 16.71 -13.23
C VAL A 81 -18.27 16.19 -12.47
N TYR A 82 -17.36 15.53 -13.18
CA TYR A 82 -16.11 15.03 -12.61
C TYR A 82 -14.92 15.53 -13.43
N PHE A 83 -13.84 15.86 -12.74
CA PHE A 83 -12.56 16.19 -13.36
C PHE A 83 -11.51 15.20 -12.87
N ILE A 84 -11.00 14.39 -13.79
CA ILE A 84 -10.11 13.27 -13.53
C ILE A 84 -8.77 13.54 -14.20
N ILE A 85 -7.69 13.47 -13.44
CA ILE A 85 -6.34 13.76 -13.93
C ILE A 85 -5.41 12.58 -13.63
N ASP A 86 -4.87 11.93 -14.64
CA ASP A 86 -3.82 10.94 -14.46
C ASP A 86 -2.44 11.61 -14.54
N GLU A 87 -1.51 11.19 -13.69
CA GLU A 87 -0.11 11.64 -13.68
C GLU A 87 0.03 13.18 -13.57
N LEU A 88 -0.73 13.81 -12.67
CA LEU A 88 -0.79 15.27 -12.49
C LEU A 88 0.59 15.93 -12.38
N GLN A 89 1.56 15.25 -11.75
CA GLN A 89 2.92 15.73 -11.58
C GLN A 89 3.72 15.90 -12.88
N LYS A 90 3.24 15.37 -14.01
CA LYS A 90 3.87 15.58 -15.32
C LYS A 90 3.44 16.88 -15.98
N ILE A 91 2.30 17.42 -15.58
CA ILE A 91 1.73 18.65 -16.14
C ILE A 91 2.42 19.83 -15.46
N GLU A 92 3.17 20.61 -16.23
CA GLU A 92 3.81 21.82 -15.72
C GLU A 92 2.76 22.77 -15.12
N ASN A 93 3.00 23.29 -13.91
CA ASN A 93 2.02 24.09 -13.16
C ASN A 93 0.66 23.39 -12.86
N GLY A 94 0.58 22.07 -13.01
CA GLY A 94 -0.66 21.29 -12.87
C GLY A 94 -1.33 21.44 -11.50
N GLY A 95 -0.55 21.46 -10.40
CA GLY A 95 -1.11 21.66 -9.06
C GLY A 95 -1.73 23.05 -8.85
N THR A 96 -1.12 24.09 -9.42
CA THR A 96 -1.66 25.45 -9.38
C THR A 96 -2.95 25.55 -10.20
N ALA A 97 -2.99 24.91 -11.37
CA ALA A 97 -4.18 24.87 -12.22
C ALA A 97 -5.34 24.11 -11.56
N LEU A 98 -5.06 22.92 -10.99
CA LEU A 98 -6.06 22.15 -10.24
C LEU A 98 -6.61 22.94 -9.05
N LYS A 99 -5.75 23.64 -8.30
CA LYS A 99 -6.19 24.52 -7.20
C LYS A 99 -7.16 25.59 -7.68
N ARG A 100 -6.84 26.27 -8.79
CA ARG A 100 -7.72 27.31 -9.37
C ARG A 100 -9.09 26.76 -9.74
N LEU A 101 -9.13 25.59 -10.38
CA LEU A 101 -10.39 24.92 -10.71
C LEU A 101 -11.16 24.49 -9.47
N TYR A 102 -10.47 23.90 -8.48
CA TYR A 102 -11.08 23.48 -7.23
C TYR A 102 -11.70 24.66 -6.47
N ASP A 103 -10.95 25.74 -6.25
CA ASP A 103 -11.43 26.90 -5.49
C ASP A 103 -12.68 27.53 -6.15
N LYS A 104 -12.78 27.47 -7.48
CA LYS A 104 -13.95 27.96 -8.23
C LYS A 104 -15.13 26.99 -8.24
N PHE A 105 -14.89 25.68 -8.37
CA PHE A 105 -15.92 24.69 -8.70
C PHE A 105 -16.09 23.56 -7.68
N ARG A 106 -15.49 23.64 -6.47
CA ARG A 106 -15.55 22.56 -5.45
C ARG A 106 -16.96 22.06 -5.09
N ASN A 107 -17.99 22.89 -5.26
CA ASN A 107 -19.38 22.52 -4.96
C ASN A 107 -20.11 21.89 -6.16
N ARG A 108 -19.50 21.89 -7.35
CA ARG A 108 -20.12 21.49 -8.61
C ARG A 108 -19.41 20.33 -9.30
N ILE A 109 -18.09 20.20 -9.08
CA ILE A 109 -17.22 19.20 -9.69
C ILE A 109 -16.61 18.30 -8.62
N GLY A 110 -16.65 16.99 -8.84
CA GLY A 110 -15.83 16.03 -8.12
C GLY A 110 -14.44 15.89 -8.74
N PHE A 111 -13.39 16.12 -7.96
CA PHE A 111 -12.01 16.09 -8.46
C PHE A 111 -11.28 14.82 -8.03
N ILE A 112 -10.69 14.12 -8.99
CA ILE A 112 -9.84 12.95 -8.77
C ILE A 112 -8.53 13.19 -9.50
N ALA A 113 -7.40 12.94 -8.85
CA ALA A 113 -6.13 12.93 -9.55
C ALA A 113 -5.27 11.75 -9.10
N THR A 114 -4.30 11.35 -9.92
CA THR A 114 -3.19 10.51 -9.48
C THR A 114 -1.92 11.35 -9.44
N GLY A 115 -1.02 10.93 -8.56
CA GLY A 115 0.36 11.35 -8.70
C GLY A 115 1.29 10.75 -7.67
N SER A 116 2.59 10.79 -7.99
CA SER A 116 3.62 10.49 -7.01
C SER A 116 3.65 11.61 -5.97
N THR A 117 3.24 11.31 -4.73
CA THR A 117 3.23 12.25 -3.61
C THR A 117 4.58 12.90 -3.36
N PHE A 118 5.65 12.22 -3.77
CA PHE A 118 7.01 12.76 -3.74
C PHE A 118 7.16 14.06 -4.55
N LEU A 119 6.57 14.12 -5.73
CA LEU A 119 6.74 15.25 -6.65
C LEU A 119 5.89 16.45 -6.24
N TRP A 120 4.94 16.29 -5.32
CA TRP A 120 4.11 17.40 -4.87
C TRP A 120 4.88 18.44 -4.06
N GLY A 121 5.96 18.02 -3.38
CA GLY A 121 6.85 18.94 -2.65
C GLY A 121 7.86 19.67 -3.53
N ARG A 122 8.14 19.20 -4.76
CA ARG A 122 9.09 19.85 -5.68
C ARG A 122 8.47 21.00 -6.47
N ASP A 123 7.18 20.89 -6.80
CA ASP A 123 6.48 21.85 -7.66
C ASP A 123 5.40 22.68 -6.93
N GLY A 124 5.44 22.73 -5.59
CA GLY A 124 4.47 23.49 -4.77
C GLY A 124 3.04 22.92 -4.78
N ILE A 125 2.81 21.75 -5.39
CA ILE A 125 1.49 21.09 -5.47
C ILE A 125 0.98 20.74 -4.07
N GLY A 126 1.86 20.29 -3.17
CA GLY A 126 1.50 19.92 -1.79
C GLY A 126 0.97 21.12 -0.98
N GLU A 127 1.62 22.29 -1.11
CA GLU A 127 1.14 23.53 -0.51
C GLU A 127 -0.21 23.96 -1.11
N ASN A 128 -0.36 23.82 -2.43
CA ASN A 128 -1.57 24.19 -3.14
C ASN A 128 -2.79 23.32 -2.78
N LEU A 129 -2.58 22.05 -2.40
CA LEU A 129 -3.64 21.09 -2.10
C LEU A 129 -3.86 20.83 -0.60
N THR A 130 -3.07 21.48 0.28
CA THR A 130 -3.22 21.35 1.73
C THR A 130 -4.64 21.76 2.18
N GLY A 131 -5.31 20.86 2.91
CA GLY A 131 -6.69 21.03 3.37
C GLY A 131 -7.77 20.89 2.29
N ARG A 132 -7.41 20.65 1.03
CA ARG A 132 -8.32 20.47 -0.12
C ARG A 132 -8.38 19.05 -0.63
N ALA A 133 -7.35 18.26 -0.33
CA ALA A 133 -7.18 16.91 -0.85
C ALA A 133 -7.03 15.88 0.26
N LEU A 134 -7.49 14.67 -0.01
CA LEU A 134 -7.21 13.48 0.79
C LEU A 134 -6.50 12.43 -0.09
N GLU A 135 -5.39 11.92 0.42
CA GLU A 135 -4.59 10.90 -0.26
C GLU A 135 -5.12 9.49 0.04
N ILE A 136 -5.16 8.66 -0.98
CA ILE A 136 -5.54 7.25 -0.92
C ILE A 136 -4.38 6.44 -1.48
N ASN A 137 -3.86 5.54 -0.65
CA ASN A 137 -2.81 4.63 -1.07
C ASN A 137 -3.41 3.46 -1.87
N VAL A 138 -3.01 3.37 -3.14
CA VAL A 138 -3.31 2.26 -4.05
C VAL A 138 -2.07 1.39 -4.18
N LEU A 139 -1.95 0.44 -3.25
CA LEU A 139 -0.92 -0.60 -3.25
C LEU A 139 -1.27 -1.72 -4.26
N PRO A 140 -0.42 -2.75 -4.43
CA PRO A 140 -0.80 -3.97 -5.14
C PRO A 140 -2.07 -4.60 -4.57
N LEU A 141 -2.72 -5.48 -5.33
CA LEU A 141 -4.01 -6.06 -4.96
C LEU A 141 -3.94 -6.68 -3.56
N SER A 142 -4.95 -6.46 -2.74
CA SER A 142 -5.12 -7.17 -1.47
C SER A 142 -5.73 -8.56 -1.70
N LEU A 143 -5.59 -9.44 -0.72
CA LEU A 143 -6.24 -10.75 -0.77
C LEU A 143 -7.76 -10.60 -0.92
N VAL A 144 -8.38 -9.68 -0.17
CA VAL A 144 -9.83 -9.44 -0.24
C VAL A 144 -10.26 -8.97 -1.63
N GLU A 145 -9.54 -8.04 -2.26
CA GLU A 145 -9.91 -7.56 -3.60
C GLU A 145 -9.96 -8.70 -4.63
N ILE A 146 -9.03 -9.66 -4.54
CA ILE A 146 -9.00 -10.81 -5.44
C ILE A 146 -10.11 -11.80 -5.10
N VAL A 147 -10.30 -12.11 -3.81
CA VAL A 147 -11.30 -13.07 -3.35
C VAL A 147 -12.71 -12.58 -3.69
N GLU A 148 -13.00 -11.29 -3.50
CA GLU A 148 -14.31 -10.71 -3.85
C GLU A 148 -14.58 -10.74 -5.36
N ASP A 149 -13.55 -10.51 -6.18
CA ASP A 149 -13.66 -10.53 -7.65
C ASP A 149 -13.79 -11.95 -8.20
N GLU A 150 -12.94 -12.88 -7.77
CA GLU A 150 -12.94 -14.25 -8.31
C GLU A 150 -14.11 -15.10 -7.81
N LEU A 151 -14.58 -14.86 -6.58
CA LEU A 151 -15.69 -15.62 -6.00
C LEU A 151 -17.04 -14.91 -6.14
N GLU A 152 -17.06 -13.65 -6.58
CA GLU A 152 -18.25 -12.80 -6.65
C GLU A 152 -18.98 -12.70 -5.29
N ILE A 153 -18.22 -12.63 -4.19
CA ILE A 153 -18.73 -12.59 -2.81
C ILE A 153 -18.12 -11.43 -2.06
N GLU A 154 -18.95 -10.51 -1.54
CA GLU A 154 -18.49 -9.45 -0.64
C GLU A 154 -18.06 -10.02 0.72
N ILE A 155 -16.88 -9.63 1.19
CA ILE A 155 -16.36 -10.05 2.50
C ILE A 155 -16.75 -9.01 3.57
N THR A 156 -17.44 -9.48 4.60
CA THR A 156 -17.92 -8.65 5.71
C THR A 156 -17.41 -9.20 7.06
N PRO A 157 -17.46 -8.40 8.15
CA PRO A 157 -17.16 -8.88 9.50
C PRO A 157 -17.89 -10.17 9.90
N GLU A 158 -19.11 -10.35 9.39
CA GLU A 158 -19.99 -11.47 9.78
C GLU A 158 -19.72 -12.75 8.98
N ASN A 159 -19.11 -12.64 7.78
CA ASN A 159 -18.99 -13.77 6.87
C ASN A 159 -17.56 -14.23 6.58
N PHE A 160 -16.52 -13.44 6.93
CA PHE A 160 -15.14 -13.71 6.50
C PHE A 160 -14.64 -15.11 6.91
N GLU A 161 -15.04 -15.60 8.09
CA GLU A 161 -14.68 -16.95 8.54
C GLU A 161 -15.35 -18.04 7.69
N LYS A 162 -16.64 -17.86 7.41
CA LYS A 162 -17.41 -18.80 6.60
C LYS A 162 -16.88 -18.84 5.17
N VAL A 163 -16.54 -17.68 4.61
CA VAL A 163 -15.91 -17.59 3.29
C VAL A 163 -14.55 -18.27 3.31
N PHE A 164 -13.72 -18.02 4.33
CA PHE A 164 -12.42 -18.66 4.46
C PHE A 164 -12.51 -20.20 4.47
N TYR A 165 -13.40 -20.76 5.30
CA TYR A 165 -13.55 -22.22 5.35
C TYR A 165 -14.25 -22.81 4.13
N GLY A 166 -15.22 -22.09 3.55
CA GLY A 166 -15.96 -22.52 2.36
C GLY A 166 -15.09 -22.55 1.09
N TYR A 167 -14.12 -21.65 1.00
CA TYR A 167 -13.25 -21.47 -0.17
C TYR A 167 -11.76 -21.58 0.20
N TYR A 168 -11.46 -22.45 1.16
CA TYR A 168 -10.12 -22.59 1.73
C TYR A 168 -9.06 -22.84 0.64
N ARG A 169 -9.35 -23.69 -0.35
CA ARG A 169 -8.38 -24.08 -1.39
C ARG A 169 -8.09 -22.93 -2.34
N GLU A 170 -9.11 -22.18 -2.73
CA GLU A 170 -9.05 -21.01 -3.59
C GLU A 170 -8.24 -19.91 -2.90
N ILE A 171 -8.59 -19.60 -1.64
CA ILE A 171 -7.90 -18.58 -0.84
C ILE A 171 -6.45 -18.98 -0.56
N GLU A 172 -6.18 -20.25 -0.25
CA GLU A 172 -4.81 -20.76 -0.08
C GLU A 172 -4.01 -20.70 -1.39
N SER A 173 -4.64 -20.94 -2.54
CA SER A 173 -4.02 -20.78 -3.86
C SER A 173 -3.63 -19.32 -4.12
N ILE A 174 -4.52 -18.36 -3.84
CA ILE A 174 -4.23 -16.92 -3.98
C ILE A 174 -3.13 -16.50 -2.99
N TRP A 175 -3.17 -16.99 -1.76
CA TRP A 175 -2.13 -16.72 -0.77
C TRP A 175 -0.76 -17.27 -1.18
N ASN A 176 -0.73 -18.48 -1.75
CA ASN A 176 0.49 -19.06 -2.31
C ASN A 176 0.98 -18.27 -3.53
N HIS A 177 0.07 -17.73 -4.34
CA HIS A 177 0.45 -16.80 -5.41
C HIS A 177 1.10 -15.54 -4.83
N ALA A 178 0.52 -14.92 -3.80
CA ALA A 178 1.08 -13.77 -3.12
C ALA A 178 2.50 -14.04 -2.58
N ILE A 179 2.71 -15.21 -1.97
CA ILE A 179 4.03 -15.65 -1.46
C ILE A 179 5.06 -15.80 -2.60
N ASN A 180 4.66 -16.45 -3.70
CA ASN A 180 5.63 -16.86 -4.73
C ASN A 180 5.87 -15.77 -5.79
N PHE A 181 4.85 -15.00 -6.15
CA PHE A 181 4.89 -14.04 -7.25
C PHE A 181 4.47 -12.63 -6.85
N GLY A 182 3.67 -12.51 -5.78
CA GLY A 182 3.13 -11.22 -5.37
C GLY A 182 1.87 -10.82 -6.12
N LEU A 183 1.24 -9.72 -5.69
CA LEU A 183 -0.12 -9.33 -6.07
C LEU A 183 -0.19 -8.04 -6.89
N PHE A 184 0.91 -7.66 -7.56
CA PHE A 184 0.82 -6.62 -8.59
C PHE A 184 -0.18 -7.05 -9.68
N PRO A 185 -1.13 -6.19 -10.09
CA PRO A 185 -2.20 -6.59 -11.01
C PRO A 185 -1.72 -7.31 -12.28
N ASN A 186 -0.68 -6.81 -12.94
CA ASN A 186 -0.12 -7.43 -14.16
C ASN A 186 0.55 -8.80 -13.89
N VAL A 187 1.14 -8.99 -12.71
CA VAL A 187 1.73 -10.28 -12.29
C VAL A 187 0.64 -11.27 -11.92
N TYR A 188 -0.41 -10.81 -11.25
CA TYR A 188 -1.53 -11.66 -10.86
C TYR A 188 -2.26 -12.20 -12.10
N LEU A 189 -2.65 -11.28 -13.00
CA LEU A 189 -3.45 -11.56 -14.19
C LEU A 189 -2.68 -12.25 -15.34
N SER A 190 -1.34 -12.26 -15.32
CA SER A 190 -0.56 -12.92 -16.37
C SER A 190 -0.56 -14.45 -16.25
N LYS A 191 -0.32 -15.14 -17.36
CA LYS A 191 -0.15 -16.60 -17.36
C LYS A 191 1.11 -16.99 -16.59
N LEU A 192 1.14 -18.20 -16.02
CA LEU A 192 2.28 -18.69 -15.23
C LEU A 192 3.63 -18.52 -15.94
N ALA A 193 3.69 -18.84 -17.25
CA ALA A 193 4.90 -18.72 -18.07
C ALA A 193 5.37 -17.27 -18.27
N GLU A 194 4.52 -16.28 -18.05
CA GLU A 194 4.79 -14.85 -18.27
C GLU A 194 5.07 -14.11 -16.95
N LYS A 195 4.78 -14.71 -15.79
CA LYS A 195 4.88 -14.04 -14.48
C LYS A 195 6.28 -13.50 -14.20
N GLU A 196 7.32 -14.24 -14.57
CA GLU A 196 8.70 -13.78 -14.38
C GLU A 196 9.00 -12.51 -15.19
N ASN A 197 8.51 -12.45 -16.43
CA ASN A 197 8.65 -11.27 -17.28
C ASN A 197 7.81 -10.11 -16.74
N ALA A 198 6.59 -10.38 -16.25
CA ALA A 198 5.75 -9.37 -15.62
C ALA A 198 6.44 -8.76 -14.38
N ILE A 199 7.02 -9.59 -13.50
CA ILE A 199 7.79 -9.14 -12.32
C ILE A 199 8.99 -8.27 -12.74
N ARG A 200 9.76 -8.71 -13.75
CA ARG A 200 10.89 -7.93 -14.28
C ARG A 200 10.44 -6.59 -14.88
N SER A 201 9.27 -6.55 -15.52
CA SER A 201 8.73 -5.32 -16.11
C SER A 201 8.41 -4.25 -15.04
N ILE A 202 8.01 -4.66 -13.84
CA ILE A 202 7.81 -3.75 -12.70
C ILE A 202 9.14 -3.11 -12.31
N ALA A 203 10.21 -3.91 -12.21
CA ALA A 203 11.56 -3.46 -11.91
C ALA A 203 12.00 -2.37 -12.89
N THR A 204 12.00 -2.71 -14.18
CA THR A 204 12.40 -1.80 -15.26
C THR A 204 11.58 -0.51 -15.25
N GLY A 205 10.30 -0.62 -14.88
CA GLY A 205 9.40 0.53 -14.70
C GLY A 205 9.86 1.49 -13.61
N PHE A 206 10.16 0.99 -12.40
CA PHE A 206 10.67 1.82 -11.29
C PHE A 206 11.99 2.50 -11.65
N ILE A 207 12.89 1.75 -12.28
CA ILE A 207 14.24 2.19 -12.61
C ILE A 207 14.20 3.34 -13.61
N ASN A 208 13.60 3.08 -14.77
CA ASN A 208 13.78 3.95 -15.92
C ASN A 208 12.98 5.25 -15.84
N ARG A 209 11.84 5.28 -15.11
CA ARG A 209 11.00 6.48 -15.02
C ARG A 209 11.01 7.13 -13.65
N ASP A 210 10.91 6.34 -12.59
CA ASP A 210 10.63 6.90 -11.27
C ASP A 210 11.93 7.29 -10.56
N ILE A 211 12.97 6.45 -10.61
CA ILE A 211 14.25 6.74 -9.97
C ILE A 211 14.99 7.88 -10.68
N TYR A 212 15.07 7.86 -12.01
CA TYR A 212 15.76 8.93 -12.75
C TYR A 212 15.04 10.28 -12.69
N SER A 213 13.71 10.31 -12.54
CA SER A 213 12.99 11.58 -12.32
C SER A 213 13.27 12.16 -10.92
N ILE A 214 13.48 11.30 -9.92
CA ILE A 214 13.78 11.72 -8.54
C ILE A 214 15.26 12.08 -8.37
N LEU A 215 16.17 11.24 -8.86
CA LEU A 215 17.62 11.40 -8.81
C LEU A 215 18.22 11.29 -10.24
N PRO A 216 18.24 12.37 -11.04
CA PRO A 216 18.77 12.35 -12.41
C PRO A 216 20.25 11.91 -12.52
N ARG A 217 21.01 12.06 -11.43
CA ARG A 217 22.43 11.63 -11.31
C ARG A 217 22.61 10.48 -10.31
N GLY A 218 21.54 9.75 -10.00
CA GLY A 218 21.59 8.60 -9.10
C GLY A 218 22.41 7.45 -9.67
N ASP A 219 23.25 6.84 -8.84
CA ASP A 219 23.85 5.52 -9.08
C ASP A 219 22.78 4.42 -8.98
N TRP A 220 22.44 3.85 -10.13
CA TRP A 220 21.50 2.73 -10.25
C TRP A 220 22.06 1.44 -9.64
N HIS A 221 23.35 1.16 -9.86
CA HIS A 221 23.98 -0.05 -9.35
C HIS A 221 23.91 -0.06 -7.82
N PHE A 222 24.19 1.08 -7.20
CA PHE A 222 24.04 1.26 -5.76
C PHE A 222 22.61 0.96 -5.27
N PHE A 223 21.58 1.51 -5.92
CA PHE A 223 20.20 1.23 -5.53
C PHE A 223 19.85 -0.25 -5.68
N ARG A 224 20.23 -0.88 -6.79
CA ARG A 224 19.94 -2.30 -7.04
C ARG A 224 20.58 -3.18 -5.98
N SER A 225 21.86 -2.96 -5.69
CA SER A 225 22.59 -3.70 -4.66
C SER A 225 22.02 -3.44 -3.26
N LEU A 226 21.58 -2.21 -2.98
CA LEU A 226 20.86 -1.90 -1.75
C LEU A 226 19.56 -2.70 -1.65
N MET A 227 18.71 -2.68 -2.68
CA MET A 227 17.45 -3.44 -2.65
C MET A 227 17.69 -4.95 -2.52
N GLN A 228 18.77 -5.48 -3.12
CA GLN A 228 19.15 -6.88 -2.97
C GLN A 228 19.57 -7.24 -1.54
N ILE A 229 20.32 -6.36 -0.86
CA ILE A 229 20.65 -6.55 0.56
C ILE A 229 19.35 -6.51 1.39
N LEU A 230 18.47 -5.54 1.13
CA LEU A 230 17.22 -5.40 1.89
C LEU A 230 16.22 -6.54 1.67
N SER A 231 16.18 -7.14 0.48
CA SER A 231 15.28 -8.26 0.17
C SER A 231 15.76 -9.59 0.76
N THR A 232 17.05 -9.73 1.03
CA THR A 232 17.65 -10.92 1.63
C THR A 232 17.81 -10.82 3.15
N ASP A 233 17.74 -9.59 3.70
CA ASP A 233 17.79 -9.30 5.12
C ASP A 233 16.56 -8.51 5.58
N ALA A 234 15.50 -9.23 5.94
CA ALA A 234 14.27 -8.65 6.48
C ALA A 234 14.41 -8.12 7.94
N GLY A 235 15.62 -8.11 8.48
CA GLY A 235 15.91 -7.73 9.85
C GLY A 235 15.91 -6.23 10.14
N ILE A 236 16.44 -5.88 11.31
CA ILE A 236 16.61 -4.49 11.73
C ILE A 236 17.76 -3.87 10.93
N LEU A 237 17.50 -2.71 10.33
CA LEU A 237 18.46 -2.04 9.46
C LEU A 237 19.74 -1.62 10.20
N ASN A 238 20.88 -2.00 9.62
CA ASN A 238 22.19 -1.50 10.02
C ASN A 238 22.77 -0.65 8.88
N ILE A 239 22.44 0.64 8.88
CA ILE A 239 22.82 1.59 7.83
C ILE A 239 24.34 1.62 7.62
N SER A 240 25.13 1.66 8.70
CA SER A 240 26.58 1.75 8.59
C SER A 240 27.22 0.45 8.08
N ARG A 241 26.62 -0.72 8.37
CA ARG A 241 27.04 -1.99 7.76
C ARG A 241 26.76 -1.99 6.26
N ILE A 242 25.55 -1.63 5.86
CA ILE A 242 25.14 -1.55 4.46
C ILE A 242 26.03 -0.55 3.70
N GLY A 243 26.31 0.61 4.28
CA GLY A 243 27.21 1.62 3.69
C GLY A 243 28.61 1.08 3.42
N ARG A 244 29.20 0.32 4.37
CA ARG A 244 30.50 -0.33 4.16
C ARG A 244 30.46 -1.39 3.05
N GLU A 245 29.43 -2.24 3.04
CA GLU A 245 29.26 -3.30 2.03
C GLU A 245 29.11 -2.71 0.61
N LEU A 246 28.37 -1.61 0.48
CA LEU A 246 28.11 -0.93 -0.80
C LEU A 246 29.12 0.18 -1.14
N ARG A 247 30.13 0.41 -0.28
CA ARG A 247 31.09 1.52 -0.41
C ARG A 247 30.43 2.90 -0.53
N GLY A 248 29.28 3.08 0.13
CA GLY A 248 28.54 4.34 0.18
C GLY A 248 28.54 4.97 1.58
N SER A 249 28.28 6.28 1.64
CA SER A 249 28.09 6.97 2.92
C SER A 249 26.74 6.61 3.56
N ASP A 250 26.63 6.71 4.88
CA ASP A 250 25.35 6.56 5.60
C ASP A 250 24.26 7.49 5.05
N ARG A 251 24.65 8.71 4.62
CA ARG A 251 23.75 9.66 3.96
C ARG A 251 23.23 9.10 2.63
N THR A 252 24.11 8.54 1.81
CA THR A 252 23.75 7.92 0.52
C THR A 252 22.75 6.79 0.74
N VAL A 253 23.03 5.84 1.64
CA VAL A 253 22.13 4.73 1.96
C VAL A 253 20.74 5.26 2.36
N ARG A 254 20.69 6.23 3.29
CA ARG A 254 19.42 6.83 3.74
C ARG A 254 18.66 7.50 2.61
N THR A 255 19.33 8.22 1.71
CA THR A 255 18.69 8.86 0.54
C THR A 255 18.00 7.82 -0.35
N TYR A 256 18.67 6.70 -0.64
CA TYR A 256 18.07 5.67 -1.49
C TYR A 256 16.96 4.88 -0.80
N ILE A 257 17.05 4.65 0.51
CA ILE A 257 15.94 4.04 1.29
C ILE A 257 14.73 4.97 1.33
N ASP A 258 14.93 6.26 1.63
CA ASP A 258 13.86 7.27 1.63
C ASP A 258 13.17 7.33 0.25
N MET A 259 13.95 7.30 -0.83
CA MET A 259 13.42 7.22 -2.19
C MET A 259 12.60 5.93 -2.42
N ALA A 260 13.10 4.76 -2.00
CA ALA A 260 12.37 3.49 -2.14
C ALA A 260 11.04 3.51 -1.37
N GLU A 261 11.04 4.12 -0.18
CA GLU A 261 9.84 4.30 0.64
C GLU A 261 8.82 5.22 -0.04
N ARG A 262 9.27 6.36 -0.57
CA ARG A 262 8.44 7.32 -1.32
C ARG A 262 7.87 6.76 -2.62
N LEU A 263 8.55 5.80 -3.23
CA LEU A 263 8.08 5.07 -4.41
C LEU A 263 7.15 3.90 -4.07
N PHE A 264 6.83 3.70 -2.79
CA PHE A 264 6.06 2.57 -2.29
C PHE A 264 6.66 1.20 -2.67
N ILE A 265 7.98 1.13 -2.90
CA ILE A 265 8.69 -0.15 -3.10
C ILE A 265 8.77 -0.89 -1.77
N LEU A 266 9.00 -0.14 -0.70
CA LEU A 266 9.07 -0.63 0.67
C LEU A 266 8.51 0.38 1.66
N LYS A 267 8.43 0.00 2.93
CA LYS A 267 8.08 0.83 4.08
C LYS A 267 9.05 0.56 5.22
N LEU A 268 9.43 1.61 5.94
CA LEU A 268 10.20 1.50 7.16
C LEU A 268 9.27 1.29 8.36
N ILE A 269 9.32 0.09 8.93
CA ILE A 269 8.60 -0.25 10.15
C ILE A 269 9.44 0.23 11.34
N LYS A 270 8.96 1.27 12.02
CA LYS A 270 9.62 1.83 13.20
C LYS A 270 9.28 0.99 14.44
N PRO A 271 10.18 0.89 15.43
CA PRO A 271 9.86 0.20 16.66
C PRO A 271 8.80 0.96 17.45
N THR A 272 7.98 0.21 18.17
CA THR A 272 7.14 0.75 19.24
C THR A 272 8.03 1.47 20.26
N ALA A 273 7.70 2.73 20.51
CA ALA A 273 8.45 3.60 21.39
C ALA A 273 7.50 4.40 22.27
N SER A 274 7.97 4.75 23.47
CA SER A 274 7.24 5.64 24.37
C SER A 274 7.15 7.08 23.86
N SER A 275 7.99 7.46 22.90
CA SER A 275 7.95 8.76 22.22
C SER A 275 8.54 8.68 20.82
N SER A 276 8.14 9.62 19.97
CA SER A 276 8.71 9.83 18.63
C SER A 276 10.23 10.01 18.66
N ARG A 277 10.76 10.71 19.67
CA ARG A 277 12.21 10.93 19.87
C ARG A 277 12.96 9.61 20.14
N VAL A 278 12.35 8.69 20.88
CA VAL A 278 12.94 7.36 21.12
C VAL A 278 12.84 6.48 19.87
N ALA A 279 11.74 6.56 19.12
CA ALA A 279 11.60 5.86 17.84
C ALA A 279 12.68 6.30 16.84
N LEU A 280 12.99 7.60 16.75
CA LEU A 280 14.02 8.16 15.85
C LEU A 280 15.43 7.62 16.11
N ARG A 281 15.72 7.16 17.34
CA ARG A 281 17.05 6.66 17.72
C ARG A 281 17.23 5.17 17.46
N LYS A 282 16.14 4.44 17.18
CA LYS A 282 16.20 3.00 16.94
C LYS A 282 16.08 2.70 15.44
N SER A 283 16.81 1.69 15.00
CA SER A 283 16.79 1.26 13.61
C SER A 283 15.42 0.67 13.22
N PRO A 284 14.85 1.04 12.05
CA PRO A 284 13.63 0.44 11.54
C PRO A 284 13.88 -0.95 10.93
N ARG A 285 12.81 -1.70 10.65
CA ARG A 285 12.78 -2.88 9.76
C ARG A 285 12.24 -2.50 8.39
N VAL A 286 12.48 -3.32 7.38
CA VAL A 286 11.97 -3.13 6.02
C VAL A 286 10.82 -4.09 5.75
N LEU A 287 9.73 -3.53 5.23
CA LEU A 287 8.62 -4.27 4.66
C LEU A 287 8.44 -3.86 3.20
N PHE A 288 8.60 -4.78 2.27
CA PHE A 288 8.29 -4.52 0.86
C PHE A 288 6.78 -4.41 0.68
N SER A 289 6.34 -3.62 -0.29
CA SER A 289 4.90 -3.50 -0.59
C SER A 289 4.28 -4.81 -1.09
N ASP A 290 5.14 -5.73 -1.57
CA ASP A 290 4.73 -6.95 -2.23
C ASP A 290 5.89 -7.96 -2.30
N CYS A 291 5.58 -9.26 -2.13
CA CYS A 291 6.60 -10.31 -2.16
C CYS A 291 7.23 -10.51 -3.55
N GLY A 292 6.52 -10.12 -4.63
CA GLY A 292 7.07 -10.12 -5.98
C GLY A 292 8.29 -9.21 -6.11
N LEU A 293 8.33 -8.10 -5.36
CA LEU A 293 9.50 -7.22 -5.30
C LEU A 293 10.66 -7.87 -4.53
N VAL A 294 10.37 -8.57 -3.43
CA VAL A 294 11.39 -9.30 -2.67
C VAL A 294 12.07 -10.34 -3.57
N ARG A 295 11.27 -11.17 -4.26
CA ARG A 295 11.73 -12.16 -5.24
C ARG A 295 12.59 -11.52 -6.33
N MET A 296 12.11 -10.40 -6.88
CA MET A 296 12.80 -9.70 -7.95
C MET A 296 14.16 -9.16 -7.51
N PHE A 297 14.24 -8.50 -6.36
CA PHE A 297 15.47 -7.87 -5.88
C PHE A 297 16.46 -8.87 -5.29
N SER A 298 15.99 -9.96 -4.65
CA SER A 298 16.90 -11.02 -4.17
C SER A 298 17.58 -11.73 -5.33
N GLY A 299 16.94 -11.75 -6.51
CA GLY A 299 17.40 -12.52 -7.67
C GLY A 299 17.12 -14.01 -7.53
N GLU A 300 16.37 -14.42 -6.51
CA GLU A 300 16.01 -15.81 -6.26
C GLU A 300 14.74 -16.18 -7.01
N TYR A 301 14.63 -17.44 -7.42
CA TYR A 301 13.39 -17.97 -7.99
C TYR A 301 12.29 -18.13 -6.93
N LYS A 302 12.65 -18.21 -5.65
CA LYS A 302 11.71 -18.36 -4.55
C LYS A 302 12.28 -17.71 -3.30
N VAL A 303 11.53 -16.79 -2.71
CA VAL A 303 11.90 -16.13 -1.45
C VAL A 303 11.83 -17.13 -0.30
N PRO A 304 12.77 -17.07 0.64
CA PRO A 304 12.63 -17.36 2.05
C PRO A 304 11.23 -17.72 2.51
N ASP A 305 10.83 -18.98 2.60
CA ASP A 305 9.42 -19.30 2.88
C ASP A 305 8.87 -18.57 4.13
N GLY A 306 9.67 -18.46 5.20
CA GLY A 306 9.33 -17.68 6.40
C GLY A 306 9.31 -16.17 6.16
N ILE A 307 10.32 -15.65 5.46
CA ILE A 307 10.41 -14.23 5.08
C ILE A 307 9.21 -13.82 4.23
N ALA A 308 8.89 -14.60 3.20
CA ALA A 308 7.75 -14.34 2.31
C ALA A 308 6.43 -14.31 3.07
N TYR A 309 6.22 -15.21 4.03
CA TYR A 309 5.00 -15.26 4.83
C TYR A 309 4.84 -14.01 5.71
N GLU A 310 5.91 -13.56 6.37
CA GLU A 310 5.93 -12.31 7.12
C GLU A 310 5.71 -11.09 6.22
N GLN A 311 6.35 -11.05 5.04
CA GLN A 311 6.22 -9.95 4.09
C GLN A 311 4.80 -9.84 3.53
N VAL A 312 4.15 -10.96 3.20
CA VAL A 312 2.75 -10.97 2.74
C VAL A 312 1.81 -10.51 3.86
N VAL A 313 1.97 -11.00 5.09
CA VAL A 313 1.17 -10.53 6.24
C VAL A 313 1.35 -9.02 6.45
N GLY A 314 2.60 -8.54 6.49
CA GLY A 314 2.88 -7.12 6.65
C GLY A 314 2.30 -6.27 5.51
N ALA A 315 2.37 -6.75 4.27
CA ALA A 315 1.79 -6.07 3.11
C ALA A 315 0.26 -5.99 3.21
N GLU A 316 -0.42 -7.06 3.64
CA GLU A 316 -1.88 -7.02 3.85
C GLU A 316 -2.28 -6.06 4.97
N ILE A 317 -1.50 -6.00 6.06
CA ILE A 317 -1.70 -4.99 7.12
C ILE A 317 -1.55 -3.57 6.57
N TRP A 318 -0.53 -3.34 5.73
CA TRP A 318 -0.30 -2.03 5.12
C TRP A 318 -1.44 -1.65 4.16
N LYS A 319 -1.89 -2.59 3.34
CA LYS A 319 -3.05 -2.41 2.44
C LYS A 319 -4.33 -2.11 3.20
N ALA A 320 -4.51 -2.65 4.41
CA ALA A 320 -5.66 -2.37 5.26
C ALA A 320 -5.61 -0.97 5.92
N GLY A 321 -4.52 -0.22 5.72
CA GLY A 321 -4.39 1.17 6.16
C GLY A 321 -3.85 1.32 7.59
N TYR A 322 -3.41 0.24 8.24
CA TYR A 322 -2.86 0.32 9.60
C TYR A 322 -1.42 0.85 9.61
N GLU A 323 -1.11 1.68 10.62
CA GLU A 323 0.28 1.98 10.96
C GLU A 323 0.93 0.73 11.57
N ILE A 324 2.14 0.41 11.11
CA ILE A 324 2.85 -0.81 11.47
C ILE A 324 4.09 -0.44 12.26
N HIS A 325 4.22 -1.04 13.43
CA HIS A 325 5.43 -1.02 14.24
C HIS A 325 5.94 -2.44 14.45
N TYR A 326 7.15 -2.57 14.99
CA TYR A 326 7.63 -3.84 15.56
C TYR A 326 7.98 -3.63 17.04
N TRP A 327 8.16 -4.68 17.81
CA TRP A 327 8.65 -4.57 19.20
C TRP A 327 9.86 -5.46 19.44
N ARG A 328 10.86 -4.91 20.12
CA ARG A 328 12.07 -5.62 20.56
C ARG A 328 12.55 -5.10 21.90
N THR A 329 12.85 -6.01 22.82
CA THR A 329 13.48 -5.72 24.12
C THR A 329 15.00 -5.69 24.01
N LYS A 330 15.69 -5.19 25.05
CA LYS A 330 17.16 -5.28 25.15
C LYS A 330 17.67 -6.73 25.23
N SER A 331 16.83 -7.65 25.67
CA SER A 331 17.11 -9.09 25.77
C SER A 331 16.66 -9.86 24.52
N ASP A 332 16.50 -9.17 23.38
CA ASP A 332 16.14 -9.76 22.07
C ASP A 332 14.81 -10.53 22.02
N ALA A 333 13.93 -10.31 22.99
CA ALA A 333 12.55 -10.74 22.88
C ALA A 333 11.83 -9.82 21.87
N GLU A 334 11.20 -10.41 20.86
CA GLU A 334 10.60 -9.69 19.72
C GLU A 334 9.13 -10.06 19.51
N VAL A 335 8.42 -9.16 18.83
CA VAL A 335 7.10 -9.38 18.20
C VAL A 335 7.18 -8.79 16.79
N ASP A 336 6.71 -9.56 15.81
CA ASP A 336 6.89 -9.25 14.38
C ASP A 336 6.21 -7.94 13.98
N PHE A 337 4.92 -7.79 14.31
CA PHE A 337 4.17 -6.56 14.07
C PHE A 337 3.38 -6.11 15.30
N VAL A 338 3.20 -4.79 15.40
CA VAL A 338 2.32 -4.15 16.36
C VAL A 338 1.52 -3.08 15.61
N ILE A 339 0.20 -3.15 15.70
CA ILE A 339 -0.70 -2.26 14.95
C ILE A 339 -1.70 -1.54 15.86
N GLY A 340 -2.23 -0.44 15.35
CA GLY A 340 -3.26 0.35 16.04
C GLY A 340 -2.74 1.11 17.26
N ARG A 341 -3.60 1.98 17.81
CA ARG A 341 -3.32 2.73 19.04
C ARG A 341 -3.31 1.83 20.26
N ASP A 342 -4.11 0.76 20.22
CA ASP A 342 -4.21 -0.25 21.27
C ASP A 342 -3.01 -1.20 21.33
N ARG A 343 -2.00 -1.00 20.46
CA ARG A 343 -0.75 -1.77 20.41
C ARG A 343 -1.00 -3.28 20.30
N ILE A 344 -1.80 -3.67 19.33
CA ILE A 344 -2.18 -5.07 19.10
C ILE A 344 -0.97 -5.82 18.54
N PRO A 345 -0.44 -6.84 19.24
CA PRO A 345 0.70 -7.61 18.77
C PRO A 345 0.25 -8.70 17.79
N ILE A 346 1.04 -8.90 16.75
CA ILE A 346 0.85 -9.94 15.74
C ILE A 346 2.16 -10.71 15.62
N GLU A 347 2.10 -12.01 15.88
CA GLU A 347 3.21 -12.94 15.66
C GLU A 347 2.89 -13.83 14.45
N VAL A 348 3.85 -13.97 13.55
CA VAL A 348 3.73 -14.82 12.37
C VAL A 348 4.49 -16.12 12.59
N LYS A 349 3.82 -17.25 12.32
CA LYS A 349 4.37 -18.59 12.54
C LYS A 349 4.11 -19.49 11.34
N LYS A 350 5.09 -19.56 10.44
CA LYS A 350 5.03 -20.49 9.31
C LYS A 350 5.25 -21.93 9.79
N GLY A 351 4.30 -22.81 9.48
CA GLY A 351 4.41 -24.26 9.71
C GLY A 351 4.38 -24.70 11.18
N TYR A 352 4.33 -23.79 12.15
CA TYR A 352 4.14 -24.13 13.56
C TYR A 352 2.66 -24.19 13.89
N THR A 353 2.14 -25.40 14.11
CA THR A 353 0.74 -25.66 14.46
C THR A 353 0.47 -25.67 15.96
N GLY A 354 1.52 -25.54 16.79
CA GLY A 354 1.39 -25.61 18.23
C GLY A 354 0.85 -24.32 18.87
N TYR A 355 0.65 -24.40 20.18
CA TYR A 355 0.01 -23.35 20.98
C TYR A 355 0.98 -22.61 21.91
N LYS A 356 2.26 -22.99 21.91
CA LYS A 356 3.25 -22.43 22.82
C LYS A 356 3.73 -21.08 22.31
N LEU A 357 3.16 -20.03 22.89
CA LEU A 357 3.57 -18.65 22.62
C LEU A 357 5.06 -18.42 22.89
N THR A 358 5.72 -17.58 22.07
CA THR A 358 7.11 -17.18 22.26
C THR A 358 7.28 -16.38 23.55
N ARG A 359 8.51 -16.34 24.07
CA ARG A 359 8.84 -15.49 25.23
C ARG A 359 8.58 -14.01 24.92
N GLY A 360 8.90 -13.57 23.69
CA GLY A 360 8.66 -12.20 23.23
C GLY A 360 7.18 -11.83 23.29
N PHE A 361 6.34 -12.63 22.64
CA PHE A 361 4.90 -12.39 22.60
C PHE A 361 4.25 -12.34 24.00
N ARG A 362 4.61 -13.27 24.90
CA ARG A 362 4.12 -13.23 26.30
C ARG A 362 4.64 -12.00 27.07
N SER A 363 5.89 -11.62 26.84
CA SER A 363 6.48 -10.44 27.51
C SER A 363 5.80 -9.16 27.04
N PHE A 364 5.42 -9.08 25.77
CA PHE A 364 4.64 -7.96 25.23
C PHE A 364 3.26 -7.89 25.87
N ILE A 365 2.52 -9.01 25.90
CA ILE A 365 1.17 -9.08 26.51
C ILE A 365 1.23 -8.60 27.96
N ARG A 366 2.19 -9.07 28.75
CA ARG A 366 2.41 -8.64 30.13
C ARG A 366 2.69 -7.14 30.28
N ALA A 367 3.48 -6.60 29.36
CA ALA A 367 3.94 -5.22 29.44
C ALA A 367 2.86 -4.20 29.03
N TYR A 368 1.98 -4.56 28.11
CA TYR A 368 1.02 -3.63 27.49
C TYR A 368 -0.44 -3.98 27.68
N ASN A 369 -0.76 -5.22 28.10
CA ASN A 369 -2.12 -5.73 28.33
C ASN A 369 -3.10 -5.34 27.21
N PRO A 370 -2.78 -5.67 25.93
CA PRO A 370 -3.65 -5.34 24.81
C PRO A 370 -4.99 -6.10 24.92
N PRO A 371 -6.10 -5.58 24.39
CA PRO A 371 -7.40 -6.27 24.47
C PRO A 371 -7.38 -7.57 23.67
N ILE A 372 -6.78 -7.54 22.48
CA ILE A 372 -6.64 -8.69 21.59
C ILE A 372 -5.20 -8.81 21.10
N ALA A 373 -4.84 -10.01 20.66
CA ALA A 373 -3.53 -10.33 20.07
C ALA A 373 -3.68 -11.41 19.01
N PHE A 374 -2.83 -11.39 17.98
CA PHE A 374 -2.89 -12.36 16.89
C PHE A 374 -1.65 -13.26 16.85
N TRP A 375 -1.89 -14.57 16.84
CA TRP A 375 -0.87 -15.59 16.66
C TRP A 375 -1.17 -16.34 15.37
N LEU A 376 -0.59 -15.87 14.27
CA LEU A 376 -0.92 -16.34 12.94
C LEU A 376 -0.22 -17.68 12.65
N ARG A 377 -1.00 -18.74 12.54
CA ARG A 377 -0.51 -20.11 12.33
C ARG A 377 -1.41 -20.90 11.38
N PRO A 378 -0.89 -21.94 10.68
CA PRO A 378 -1.74 -22.87 9.95
C PRO A 378 -2.69 -23.64 10.89
N GLY A 379 -3.81 -24.09 10.32
CA GLY A 379 -4.79 -24.97 10.99
C GLY A 379 -6.03 -24.24 11.50
N GLU A 380 -6.74 -24.87 12.43
CA GLU A 380 -8.02 -24.36 12.96
C GLU A 380 -7.85 -23.10 13.81
N THR A 381 -8.91 -22.29 13.81
CA THR A 381 -8.99 -21.06 14.59
C THR A 381 -9.32 -21.38 16.04
N GLU A 382 -8.61 -20.76 16.98
CA GLU A 382 -8.87 -20.87 18.41
C GLU A 382 -8.64 -19.52 19.08
N ILE A 383 -9.46 -19.19 20.08
CA ILE A 383 -9.24 -18.02 20.94
C ILE A 383 -8.79 -18.51 22.31
N ARG A 384 -7.64 -18.03 22.77
CA ARG A 384 -7.11 -18.35 24.11
C ARG A 384 -6.93 -17.11 24.94
N LYS A 385 -7.39 -17.16 26.18
CA LYS A 385 -7.14 -16.08 27.13
C LYS A 385 -5.73 -16.20 27.71
N VAL A 386 -4.95 -15.14 27.58
CA VAL A 386 -3.62 -15.02 28.20
C VAL A 386 -3.61 -13.74 29.00
N GLU A 387 -3.63 -13.87 30.33
CA GLU A 387 -3.84 -12.75 31.24
C GLU A 387 -5.21 -12.10 30.94
N ASN A 388 -5.26 -10.82 30.54
CA ASN A 388 -6.52 -10.18 30.14
C ASN A 388 -6.66 -10.01 28.61
N THR A 389 -5.79 -10.65 27.83
CA THR A 389 -5.76 -10.54 26.37
C THR A 389 -6.39 -11.76 25.72
N ASP A 390 -7.29 -11.54 24.77
CA ASP A 390 -7.81 -12.60 23.91
C ASP A 390 -6.85 -12.83 22.73
N VAL A 391 -6.18 -13.99 22.73
CA VAL A 391 -5.21 -14.37 21.70
C VAL A 391 -5.92 -15.17 20.62
N TYR A 392 -6.12 -14.55 19.46
CA TYR A 392 -6.66 -15.15 18.25
C TYR A 392 -5.56 -15.94 17.55
N MET A 393 -5.69 -17.26 17.54
CA MET A 393 -4.83 -18.17 16.82
C MET A 393 -5.53 -18.57 15.53
N MET A 394 -5.06 -18.08 14.37
CA MET A 394 -5.76 -18.28 13.09
C MET A 394 -4.81 -18.29 11.89
N PRO A 395 -5.25 -18.83 10.73
CA PRO A 395 -4.51 -18.74 9.48
C PRO A 395 -4.28 -17.28 9.05
N ALA A 396 -3.09 -16.98 8.53
CA ALA A 396 -2.76 -15.65 8.02
C ALA A 396 -3.69 -15.16 6.88
N PRO A 397 -4.13 -16.00 5.92
CA PRO A 397 -5.08 -15.53 4.91
C PRO A 397 -6.44 -15.16 5.53
N MET A 398 -6.92 -15.93 6.50
CA MET A 398 -8.16 -15.62 7.24
C MET A 398 -8.04 -14.31 8.00
N PHE A 399 -6.90 -14.07 8.65
CA PHE A 399 -6.60 -12.79 9.29
C PHE A 399 -6.61 -11.64 8.27
N ALA A 400 -6.01 -11.80 7.09
CA ALA A 400 -6.01 -10.77 6.05
C ALA A 400 -7.43 -10.44 5.55
N LEU A 401 -8.29 -11.45 5.39
CA LEU A 401 -9.71 -11.25 5.08
C LEU A 401 -10.42 -10.45 6.18
N GLY A 402 -10.32 -10.89 7.43
CA GLY A 402 -10.96 -10.23 8.57
C GLY A 402 -10.45 -8.81 8.80
N LEU A 403 -9.15 -8.56 8.57
CA LEU A 403 -8.53 -7.26 8.75
C LEU A 403 -9.08 -6.22 7.78
N GLN A 404 -9.18 -6.58 6.50
CA GLN A 404 -9.73 -5.72 5.44
C GLN A 404 -11.25 -5.54 5.58
N ALA A 405 -11.95 -6.58 6.04
CA ALA A 405 -13.38 -6.53 6.35
C ALA A 405 -13.71 -5.71 7.61
N ARG A 406 -12.69 -5.28 8.39
CA ARG A 406 -12.84 -4.62 9.70
C ARG A 406 -13.58 -5.49 10.73
N ALA A 407 -13.33 -6.80 10.70
CA ALA A 407 -13.90 -7.77 11.63
C ALA A 407 -13.34 -7.67 13.06
N PHE A 408 -12.19 -7.00 13.22
CA PHE A 408 -11.51 -6.88 14.50
C PHE A 408 -11.66 -5.46 15.04
N GLU A 409 -11.99 -5.32 16.33
CA GLU A 409 -12.06 -4.02 17.01
C GLU A 409 -10.66 -3.45 17.26
N ILE A 410 -10.07 -2.84 16.23
CA ILE A 410 -8.74 -2.21 16.27
C ILE A 410 -8.92 -0.69 16.20
N ARG A 411 -8.51 0.04 17.25
CA ARG A 411 -8.62 1.51 17.32
C ARG A 411 -7.38 2.27 16.87
#